data_AF-A0A822EPS1-F1
#
_entry.id   AF-A0A822EPS1-F1
#
_cell.length_a   1.000
_cell.length_b   1.000
_cell.length_c   1.000
_cell.angle_alpha   90.00
_cell.angle_beta   90.00
_cell.angle_gamma   90.00
#
_symmetry.space_group_name_H-M   'P 1'
#
loop_
_entity.id
_entity.type
_entity.pdbx_description
1 polymer ?
#
loop_
_entity_poly.entity_id
_entity_poly.type
_entity_poly.pdbx_seq_one_letter_code
_entity_poly.pdbx_strand_id
1 'polypeptide(L)'
;FAVCSTGHCHPEVVEAIIKQTQKFIHMCSTNYNYHHMLDLTKKLDELAPIKSPTKTYFTNSSIEAVEPALKLAMYHTKRQKFISFMGSFHG
;
A
#
# COMPACT_ATOMS: atom_id res chain seq x y z
N PHE A 1 7.47 1.84 -13.75
CA PHE A 1 7.36 3.19 -14.37
C PHE A 1 6.02 3.81 -13.98
N ALA A 2 5.85 5.14 -14.07
CA ALA A 2 4.64 5.89 -13.69
C ALA A 2 4.36 6.02 -12.16
N VAL A 3 5.27 6.69 -11.44
CA VAL A 3 5.09 7.03 -10.00
C VAL A 3 4.80 8.53 -9.74
N CYS A 4 5.29 9.42 -10.60
CA CYS A 4 5.20 10.87 -10.40
C CYS A 4 3.91 11.46 -11.00
N SER A 5 2.74 10.94 -10.63
CA SER A 5 1.45 11.42 -11.17
C SER A 5 1.14 12.88 -10.84
N THR A 6 1.75 13.42 -9.79
CA THR A 6 1.67 14.84 -9.38
C THR A 6 2.84 15.68 -9.90
N GLY A 7 3.71 15.11 -10.76
CA GLY A 7 4.95 15.74 -11.20
C GLY A 7 6.13 15.51 -10.24
N HIS A 8 7.32 15.92 -10.66
CA HIS A 8 8.51 15.87 -9.81
C HIS A 8 8.47 17.02 -8.79
N CYS A 9 8.81 16.72 -7.53
CA CYS A 9 8.93 17.72 -6.46
C CYS A 9 7.66 18.58 -6.23
N HIS A 10 6.47 17.99 -6.28
CA HIS A 10 5.22 18.69 -6.00
C HIS A 10 5.28 19.39 -4.62
N PRO A 11 5.01 20.71 -4.53
CA PRO A 11 5.32 21.51 -3.34
C PRO A 11 4.66 20.98 -2.06
N GLU A 12 3.38 20.59 -2.14
CA GLU A 12 2.66 20.02 -0.99
C GLU A 12 3.23 18.68 -0.51
N VAL A 13 3.75 17.86 -1.44
CA VAL A 13 4.35 16.56 -1.10
C VAL A 13 5.69 16.78 -0.39
N VAL A 14 6.50 17.71 -0.90
CA VAL A 14 7.79 18.07 -0.30
C VAL A 14 7.58 18.64 1.10
N GLU A 15 6.63 19.55 1.28
CA GLU A 15 6.33 20.13 2.60
C GLU A 15 5.86 19.05 3.60
N ALA A 16 4.97 18.15 3.18
CA ALA A 16 4.50 17.05 4.02
C ALA A 16 5.64 16.12 4.46
N ILE A 17 6.58 15.81 3.58
CA ILE A 17 7.77 15.02 3.90
C ILE A 17 8.63 15.75 4.94
N ILE A 18 8.97 17.03 4.68
CA ILE A 18 9.81 17.83 5.60
C ILE A 18 9.18 17.86 6.99
N LYS A 19 7.88 18.18 7.09
CA LYS A 19 7.15 18.26 8.36
C LYS A 19 7.15 16.93 9.13
N GLN A 20 7.03 15.79 8.44
CA GLN A 20 7.09 14.49 9.08
C GLN A 20 8.51 14.15 9.55
N THR A 21 9.53 14.42 8.73
CA THR A 21 10.93 14.11 9.08
C THR A 21 11.44 14.89 10.30
N GLN A 22 10.89 16.08 10.57
CA GLN A 22 11.16 16.83 11.80
C GLN A 22 10.62 16.16 13.08
N LYS A 23 9.68 15.23 12.96
CA LYS A 23 9.14 14.45 14.08
C LYS A 23 9.88 13.12 14.23
N PHE A 24 9.83 12.31 13.16
CA PHE A 24 10.55 11.04 13.05
C PHE A 24 10.53 10.55 11.60
N ILE A 25 11.59 9.85 11.20
CA ILE A 25 11.72 9.26 9.86
C ILE A 25 11.05 7.89 9.78
N HIS A 26 11.19 7.07 10.83
CA HIS A 26 10.68 5.71 10.82
C HIS A 26 10.25 5.25 12.22
N MET A 27 9.11 4.55 12.27
CA MET A 27 8.67 3.75 13.40
C MET A 27 8.10 2.45 12.83
N CYS A 28 8.42 1.32 13.46
CA CYS A 28 7.96 0.02 13.01
C CYS A 28 6.42 -0.10 13.16
N SER A 29 5.71 -0.16 12.04
CA SER A 29 4.24 -0.16 12.00
C SER A 29 3.60 -1.42 12.61
N THR A 30 4.37 -2.50 12.76
CA THR A 30 3.89 -3.72 13.44
C THR A 30 3.80 -3.56 14.96
N ASN A 31 4.48 -2.54 15.51
CA ASN A 31 4.55 -2.31 16.95
C ASN A 31 3.85 -1.01 17.36
N TYR A 32 3.80 -0.03 16.44
CA TYR A 32 3.27 1.30 16.71
C TYR A 32 2.36 1.77 15.58
N ASN A 33 1.20 2.32 15.96
CA ASN A 33 0.31 3.00 15.04
C ASN A 33 0.52 4.52 15.15
N TYR A 34 0.57 5.21 14.02
CA TYR A 34 0.62 6.67 13.97
C TYR A 34 -0.51 7.22 13.10
N HIS A 35 -0.96 8.44 13.44
CA HIS A 35 -2.21 9.01 12.91
C HIS A 35 -2.28 8.99 11.38
N HIS A 36 -1.18 9.37 10.70
CA HIS A 36 -1.12 9.37 9.23
C HIS A 36 -1.39 8.01 8.59
N MET A 37 -1.00 6.91 9.24
CA MET A 37 -1.25 5.55 8.74
C MET A 37 -2.74 5.19 8.83
N LEU A 38 -3.42 5.63 9.89
CA LEU A 38 -4.87 5.43 10.07
C LEU A 38 -5.67 6.26 9.07
N ASP A 39 -5.30 7.54 8.90
CA ASP A 39 -5.93 8.45 7.94
C ASP A 39 -5.77 7.91 6.50
N LEU A 40 -4.57 7.46 6.16
CA LEU A 40 -4.29 6.86 4.86
C LEU A 40 -5.07 5.56 4.66
N THR A 41 -5.13 4.68 5.67
CA THR A 41 -5.93 3.44 5.61
C THR A 41 -7.39 3.75 5.31
N LYS A 42 -8.00 4.66 6.07
CA LYS A 42 -9.39 5.06 5.89
C LYS A 42 -9.63 5.60 4.47
N LYS A 43 -8.73 6.46 3.98
CA LYS A 43 -8.86 7.04 2.64
C LYS A 43 -8.69 6.00 1.53
N LEU A 44 -7.79 5.03 1.70
CA LEU A 44 -7.63 3.91 0.76
C LEU A 44 -8.86 3.01 0.75
N ASP A 45 -9.40 2.70 1.92
CA ASP A 45 -10.58 1.86 2.07
C ASP A 45 -11.83 2.53 1.45
N GLU A 46 -11.98 3.86 1.56
CA GLU A 46 -13.03 4.65 0.90
C GLU A 46 -12.90 4.71 -0.63
N LEU A 47 -11.67 4.74 -1.15
CA LEU A 47 -11.39 4.79 -2.59
C LEU A 47 -11.43 3.42 -3.27
N ALA A 48 -11.30 2.34 -2.51
CA ALA A 48 -11.29 0.99 -3.05
C ALA A 48 -12.63 0.69 -3.75
N PRO A 49 -12.63 0.18 -4.99
CA PRO A 49 -13.85 -0.14 -5.73
C PRO A 49 -14.48 -1.46 -5.25
N ILE A 50 -14.65 -1.62 -3.93
CA ILE A 50 -15.13 -2.84 -3.27
C ILE A 50 -16.32 -2.44 -2.37
N LYS A 51 -17.48 -3.06 -2.59
CA LYS A 51 -18.71 -2.75 -1.83
C LYS A 51 -18.70 -3.30 -0.39
N SER A 52 -17.90 -4.32 -0.14
CA SER A 52 -17.76 -4.95 1.17
C SER A 52 -16.70 -4.24 2.01
N PRO A 53 -16.72 -4.40 3.35
CA PRO A 53 -15.67 -3.85 4.20
C PRO A 53 -14.28 -4.28 3.75
N THR A 54 -13.38 -3.32 3.63
CA THR A 54 -11.99 -3.49 3.21
C THR A 54 -11.04 -3.35 4.39
N LYS A 55 -9.81 -3.86 4.21
CA LYS A 55 -8.69 -3.66 5.12
C LYS A 55 -7.44 -3.45 4.29
N THR A 56 -6.58 -2.52 4.73
CA THR A 56 -5.32 -2.18 4.05
C THR A 56 -4.12 -2.88 4.71
N TYR A 57 -3.18 -3.35 3.88
CA TYR A 57 -1.86 -3.86 4.30
C TYR A 57 -0.76 -3.07 3.57
N PHE A 58 0.11 -2.40 4.31
CA PHE A 58 1.16 -1.54 3.75
C PHE A 58 2.44 -2.32 3.43
N THR A 59 3.05 -1.98 2.30
CA THR A 59 4.28 -2.59 1.78
C THR A 59 5.10 -1.51 1.08
N ASN A 60 6.41 -1.74 0.86
CA ASN A 60 7.28 -0.73 0.26
C ASN A 60 7.31 -0.80 -1.27
N SER A 61 6.94 -1.95 -1.83
CA SER A 61 7.02 -2.20 -3.27
C SER A 61 5.85 -3.03 -3.78
N SER A 62 5.64 -3.01 -5.09
CA SER A 62 4.57 -3.81 -5.73
C SER A 62 4.79 -5.30 -5.56
N ILE A 63 6.04 -5.79 -5.57
CA ILE A 63 6.34 -7.21 -5.38
C ILE A 63 6.03 -7.65 -3.94
N GLU A 64 6.37 -6.81 -2.95
CA GLU A 64 5.99 -7.01 -1.54
C GLU A 64 4.48 -6.92 -1.33
N ALA A 65 3.72 -6.24 -2.20
CA ALA A 65 2.26 -6.22 -2.15
C ALA A 65 1.62 -7.48 -2.76
N VAL A 66 2.19 -8.00 -3.86
CA VAL A 66 1.63 -9.15 -4.58
C VAL A 66 1.82 -10.44 -3.79
N GLU A 67 2.99 -10.68 -3.20
CA GLU A 67 3.25 -11.89 -2.42
C GLU A 67 2.24 -12.14 -1.27
N PRO A 68 1.97 -11.18 -0.35
CA PRO A 68 0.98 -11.36 0.70
C PRO A 68 -0.44 -11.43 0.15
N ALA A 69 -0.77 -10.76 -0.96
CA ALA A 69 -2.07 -10.91 -1.60
C ALA A 69 -2.31 -12.35 -2.08
N LEU A 70 -1.29 -12.97 -2.70
CA LEU A 70 -1.33 -14.38 -3.10
C LEU A 70 -1.42 -15.29 -1.87
N LYS A 71 -0.62 -15.05 -0.82
CA LYS A 71 -0.67 -15.81 0.44
C LYS A 71 -2.05 -15.73 1.11
N LEU A 72 -2.66 -14.55 1.14
CA LEU A 72 -4.00 -14.34 1.68
C LEU A 72 -5.06 -15.09 0.86
N ALA A 73 -4.97 -15.05 -0.47
CA ALA A 73 -5.86 -15.79 -1.36
C ALA A 73 -5.74 -17.31 -1.15
N MET A 74 -4.52 -17.86 -1.02
CA MET A 74 -4.32 -19.28 -0.70
C MET A 74 -4.87 -19.62 0.68
N TYR A 75 -4.59 -18.78 1.68
CA TYR A 75 -5.06 -19.00 3.04
C TYR A 75 -6.59 -19.04 3.12
N HIS A 76 -7.26 -18.12 2.42
CA HIS A 76 -8.72 -18.03 2.39
C HIS A 76 -9.35 -19.17 1.58
N THR A 77 -8.85 -19.43 0.36
CA THR A 77 -9.48 -20.37 -0.58
C THR A 77 -9.02 -21.83 -0.41
N LYS A 78 -7.91 -22.06 0.29
CA LYS A 78 -7.19 -23.34 0.40
C LYS A 78 -6.71 -23.92 -0.95
N ARG A 79 -6.63 -23.08 -1.98
CA ARG A 79 -6.12 -23.44 -3.31
C ARG A 79 -4.69 -22.96 -3.45
N GLN A 80 -3.85 -23.75 -4.12
CA GLN A 80 -2.41 -23.47 -4.28
C GLN A 80 -2.03 -23.00 -5.70
N LYS A 81 -2.95 -23.10 -6.66
CA LYS A 81 -2.68 -22.75 -8.05
C LYS A 81 -3.23 -21.36 -8.36
N PHE A 82 -2.49 -20.62 -9.17
CA PHE A 82 -2.86 -19.30 -9.69
C PHE A 82 -2.92 -19.32 -11.20
N ILE A 83 -3.70 -18.39 -11.76
CA ILE A 83 -3.79 -18.15 -13.20
C ILE A 83 -3.19 -16.77 -13.45
N SER A 84 -2.25 -16.68 -14.39
CA SER A 84 -1.72 -15.42 -14.91
C SER A 84 -1.97 -15.34 -16.41
N PHE A 85 -1.81 -14.14 -16.97
CA PHE A 85 -2.00 -13.89 -18.40
C PHE A 85 -0.65 -13.75 -19.09
N MET A 86 -0.57 -14.18 -20.35
CA MET A 86 0.63 -13.99 -21.15
C MET A 86 0.94 -12.50 -21.30
N GLY A 87 2.19 -12.11 -21.03
CA GLY A 87 2.63 -10.71 -21.05
C GLY A 87 2.30 -9.90 -19.79
N SER A 88 1.78 -10.53 -18.71
CA SER A 88 1.55 -9.82 -17.45
C SER A 88 2.86 -9.50 -16.71
N PHE A 89 2.83 -8.43 -15.92
CA PHE A 89 3.92 -8.00 -15.04
C PHE A 89 3.35 -7.69 -13.66
N HIS A 90 3.88 -8.32 -12.61
CA HIS A 90 3.37 -8.21 -11.24
C HIS A 90 4.43 -7.74 -10.25
N GLY A 91 5.46 -7.04 -10.75
CA GLY A 91 6.68 -6.74 -10.01
C GLY A 91 7.85 -7.56 -10.51
#